data_AF-A0A3S2W4Y2-F1
#
_entry.id   AF-A0A3S2W4Y2-F1
#
_cell.length_a   1.000
_cell.length_b   1.000
_cell.length_c   1.000
_cell.angle_alpha   90.00
_cell.angle_beta   90.00
_cell.angle_gamma   90.00
#
_symmetry.space_group_name_H-M   'P 1'
#
loop_
_entity.id
_entity.type
_entity.pdbx_description
1 polymer ?
#
loop_
_entity_poly.entity_id
_entity_poly.type
_entity_poly.pdbx_seq_one_letter_code
_entity_poly.pdbx_strand_id
1 'polypeptide(L)'
;MPTYSTETYGHYVREEKKKYKTDQFKTRNWLYDEKRDTYTCTNQQAVTFKYTSTRTDSTGFIRTFKIYECEDCTNCPFRMSCTKGKKALTVN
;
A
#
# COMPACT_ATOMS: atom_id res chain seq x y z
N MET A 1 -7.02 31.35 9.34
CA MET A 1 -7.19 29.97 9.85
C MET A 1 -7.27 29.05 8.64
N PRO A 2 -6.38 28.06 8.49
CA PRO A 2 -6.34 27.26 7.27
C PRO A 2 -7.61 26.40 7.21
N THR A 3 -8.37 26.59 6.15
CA THR A 3 -9.58 25.81 5.84
C THR A 3 -9.15 24.43 5.39
N TYR A 4 -9.17 23.44 6.29
CA TYR A 4 -9.04 22.04 5.90
C TYR A 4 -10.18 21.71 4.93
N SER A 5 -9.85 21.28 3.71
CA SER A 5 -10.84 20.78 2.76
C SER A 5 -11.52 19.55 3.39
N THR A 6 -12.85 19.46 3.29
CA THR A 6 -13.66 18.39 3.87
C THR A 6 -13.18 16.97 3.50
N GLU A 7 -12.50 16.83 2.35
CA GLU A 7 -11.85 15.61 1.91
C GLU A 7 -10.71 15.14 2.84
N THR A 8 -9.91 16.07 3.37
CA THR A 8 -8.80 15.75 4.29
C THR A 8 -9.29 15.32 5.67
N TYR A 9 -10.33 15.98 6.18
CA TYR A 9 -10.94 15.62 7.47
C TYR A 9 -11.61 14.23 7.41
N GLY A 10 -12.31 13.92 6.32
CA GLY A 10 -12.91 12.60 6.12
C GLY A 10 -11.90 11.45 6.00
N HIS A 11 -10.67 11.72 5.54
CA HIS A 11 -9.57 10.75 5.52
C HIS A 11 -9.01 10.54 6.93
N TYR A 12 -8.73 11.63 7.66
CA TYR A 12 -8.21 11.61 9.03
C TYR A 12 -9.12 10.80 9.98
N VAL A 13 -10.42 11.09 9.98
CA VAL A 13 -11.41 10.36 10.80
C VAL A 13 -11.48 8.87 10.44
N ARG A 14 -11.18 8.50 9.19
CA ARG A 14 -11.18 7.09 8.74
C ARG A 14 -9.93 6.35 9.21
N GLU A 15 -8.78 7.02 9.23
CA GLU A 15 -7.51 6.48 9.73
C GLU A 15 -7.53 6.27 11.25
N GLU A 16 -8.30 7.07 12.00
CA GLU A 16 -8.46 6.93 13.45
C GLU A 16 -9.33 5.74 13.87
N LYS A 17 -10.19 5.22 12.98
CA LYS A 17 -11.07 4.08 13.31
C LYS A 17 -10.26 2.81 13.55
N LYS A 18 -10.54 2.11 14.66
CA LYS A 18 -9.87 0.85 15.07
C LYS A 18 -9.79 -0.19 13.95
N LYS A 19 -10.87 -0.36 13.17
CA LYS A 19 -10.93 -1.29 12.03
C LYS A 19 -9.90 -0.99 10.93
N TYR A 20 -9.51 0.27 10.74
CA TYR A 20 -8.52 0.68 9.74
C TYR A 20 -7.08 0.34 10.19
N LYS A 21 -6.81 0.51 11.49
CA LYS A 21 -5.51 0.18 12.11
C LYS A 21 -5.27 -1.33 12.18
N THR A 22 -6.34 -2.13 12.23
CA THR A 22 -6.26 -3.60 12.31
C THR A 22 -6.43 -4.30 10.95
N ASP A 23 -6.63 -3.54 9.85
CA ASP A 23 -6.77 -4.14 8.53
C ASP A 23 -5.41 -4.66 8.06
N GLN A 24 -5.24 -5.99 8.14
CA GLN A 24 -4.00 -6.67 7.78
C GLN A 24 -3.60 -6.43 6.31
N PHE A 25 -4.56 -6.15 5.41
CA PHE A 25 -4.27 -5.92 3.99
C PHE A 25 -3.75 -4.51 3.68
N LYS A 26 -3.65 -3.64 4.69
CA LYS A 26 -3.01 -2.32 4.54
C LYS A 26 -1.50 -2.46 4.66
N THR A 27 -0.78 -2.08 3.61
CA THR A 27 0.70 -2.05 3.58
C THR A 27 1.31 -1.27 4.75
N ARG A 28 0.65 -0.22 5.24
CA ARG A 28 1.09 0.55 6.42
C ARG A 28 1.12 -0.29 7.70
N ASN A 29 0.31 -1.35 7.78
CA ASN A 29 0.24 -2.24 8.93
C ASN A 29 1.15 -3.46 8.79
N TRP A 30 1.93 -3.58 7.70
CA TRP A 30 2.87 -4.69 7.52
C TRP A 30 4.11 -4.53 8.39
N LEU A 31 4.65 -5.66 8.82
CA LEU A 31 5.90 -5.71 9.58
C LEU A 31 7.07 -5.44 8.64
N TYR A 32 7.92 -4.49 9.03
CA TYR A 32 9.15 -4.16 8.31
C TYR A 32 10.33 -4.80 9.03
N ASP A 33 11.14 -5.56 8.31
CA ASP A 33 12.41 -6.12 8.77
C ASP A 33 13.56 -5.24 8.27
N GLU A 34 14.10 -4.41 9.16
CA GLU A 34 15.21 -3.51 8.87
C GLU A 34 16.49 -4.24 8.46
N LYS A 35 16.70 -5.48 8.94
CA LYS A 35 17.92 -6.25 8.63
C LYS A 35 17.94 -6.73 7.18
N ARG A 36 16.76 -6.95 6.61
CA ARG A 36 16.59 -7.48 5.25
C ARG A 36 16.09 -6.42 4.26
N ASP A 37 15.69 -5.24 4.72
CA ASP A 37 14.94 -4.23 3.94
C ASP A 37 13.74 -4.88 3.22
N THR A 38 12.97 -5.65 3.99
CA THR A 38 11.79 -6.38 3.48
C THR A 38 10.58 -6.14 4.34
N TYR A 39 9.41 -6.05 3.72
CA TYR A 39 8.15 -6.14 4.44
C TYR A 39 7.66 -7.59 4.47
N THR A 40 6.88 -7.94 5.48
CA THR A 40 6.17 -9.22 5.54
C THR A 40 4.70 -9.00 5.22
N CYS A 41 4.20 -9.61 4.14
CA CYS A 41 2.79 -9.51 3.77
C CYS A 41 1.92 -10.38 4.71
N THR A 42 0.60 -10.25 4.59
CA THR A 42 -0.34 -11.06 5.39
C THR A 42 -0.28 -12.56 5.13
N ASN A 43 0.22 -12.95 3.95
CA ASN A 43 0.48 -14.33 3.58
C ASN A 43 1.85 -14.83 4.08
N GLN A 44 2.51 -14.10 4.98
CA GLN A 44 3.83 -14.43 5.53
C GLN A 44 4.94 -14.54 4.48
N GLN A 45 4.76 -13.94 3.31
CA GLN A 45 5.78 -13.86 2.27
C GLN A 45 6.57 -12.55 2.40
N ALA A 46 7.86 -12.63 2.08
CA ALA A 46 8.71 -11.47 2.01
C ALA A 46 8.36 -10.61 0.79
N VAL A 47 8.30 -9.31 1.01
CA VAL A 47 8.10 -8.28 0.01
C VAL A 47 9.41 -7.51 -0.08
N THR A 48 10.16 -7.78 -1.13
CA THR A 48 11.51 -7.28 -1.33
C THR A 48 11.49 -5.99 -2.13
N PHE A 49 12.51 -5.16 -1.93
CA PHE A 49 12.70 -3.97 -2.76
C PHE A 49 12.94 -4.38 -4.22
N LYS A 50 12.19 -3.77 -5.14
CA LYS A 50 12.33 -4.07 -6.57
C LYS A 50 12.98 -2.92 -7.33
N TYR A 51 12.44 -1.71 -7.20
CA TYR A 51 12.96 -0.52 -7.89
C TYR A 51 12.47 0.77 -7.23
N THR A 52 13.11 1.89 -7.55
CA THR A 52 12.62 3.22 -7.20
C THR A 52 11.83 3.83 -8.35
N SER A 53 10.64 4.36 -8.06
CA SER A 53 9.82 5.11 -9.01
C SER A 53 9.84 6.59 -8.65
N THR A 54 10.26 7.44 -9.59
CA THR A 54 10.13 8.89 -9.46
C THR A 54 8.83 9.36 -10.11
N ARG A 55 8.06 10.18 -9.39
CA ARG A 55 6.86 10.81 -9.91
C ARG A 55 6.90 12.30 -9.65
N THR A 56 6.49 13.06 -10.65
CA THR A 56 6.35 14.51 -10.55
C THR A 56 4.89 14.82 -10.32
N ASP A 57 4.58 15.52 -9.23
CA ASP A 57 3.24 16.01 -8.96
C ASP A 57 2.88 17.17 -9.90
N SER A 58 1.58 17.52 -9.99
CA SER A 58 1.09 18.62 -10.84
C SER A 58 1.71 19.99 -10.53
N THR A 59 2.29 20.14 -9.34
CA THR A 59 2.98 21.35 -8.85
C THR A 59 4.49 21.33 -9.11
N GLY A 60 5.02 20.31 -9.81
CA GLY A 60 6.43 20.21 -10.18
C GLY A 60 7.34 19.58 -9.12
N PHE A 61 6.81 19.16 -7.97
CA PHE A 61 7.59 18.44 -6.96
C PHE A 61 7.87 17.01 -7.39
N ILE A 62 9.15 16.62 -7.42
CA ILE A 62 9.59 15.26 -7.71
C ILE A 62 9.66 14.47 -6.40
N ARG A 63 8.98 13.33 -6.36
CA ARG A 63 9.00 12.40 -5.23
C ARG A 63 9.53 11.05 -5.69
N THR A 64 10.47 10.51 -4.93
CA THR A 64 11.03 9.18 -5.15
C THR A 64 10.36 8.18 -4.21
N PHE A 65 9.78 7.13 -4.77
CA PHE A 65 9.11 6.06 -4.04
C PHE A 65 9.91 4.78 -4.18
N LYS A 66 10.22 4.13 -3.05
CA LYS A 66 10.69 2.74 -3.08
C LYS A 66 9.51 1.81 -3.35
N ILE A 67 9.59 1.02 -4.40
CA ILE A 67 8.57 0.04 -4.77
C ILE A 67 9.02 -1.33 -4.25
N TYR A 68 8.15 -1.93 -3.45
CA TYR A 68 8.32 -3.25 -2.86
C TYR A 68 7.28 -4.19 -3.48
N GLU A 69 7.70 -5.38 -3.89
CA GLU A 69 6.83 -6.40 -4.48
C GLU A 69 7.08 -7.78 -3.87
N CYS A 70 6.03 -8.61 -3.83
CA CYS A 70 6.17 -10.02 -3.44
C CYS A 70 6.83 -10.79 -4.58
N GLU A 71 7.68 -11.76 -4.24
CA GLU A 71 8.33 -12.63 -5.22
C GLU A 71 7.35 -13.57 -5.93
N ASP A 72 6.39 -14.14 -5.20
CA ASP A 72 5.37 -15.04 -5.76
C ASP A 72 3.99 -14.89 -5.11
N CYS A 73 3.04 -14.35 -5.88
CA CYS A 73 1.63 -14.24 -5.50
C CYS A 73 0.70 -15.17 -6.31
N THR A 74 1.25 -16.12 -7.08
CA THR A 74 0.50 -16.91 -8.08
C THR A 74 -0.60 -17.75 -7.44
N ASN A 75 -0.33 -18.37 -6.30
CA ASN A 75 -1.30 -19.19 -5.54
C ASN A 75 -1.71 -18.56 -4.21
N CYS A 76 -1.70 -17.23 -4.11
CA CYS A 76 -2.01 -16.54 -2.86
C CYS A 76 -3.54 -16.52 -2.62
N PRO A 77 -4.04 -17.11 -1.52
CA PRO A 77 -5.48 -17.15 -1.22
C PRO A 77 -6.05 -15.75 -0.95
N PHE A 78 -5.19 -14.80 -0.57
CA PHE A 78 -5.56 -13.43 -0.26
C PHE A 78 -5.42 -12.48 -1.45
N ARG A 79 -5.08 -12.96 -2.65
CA ARG A 79 -4.81 -12.12 -3.82
C ARG A 79 -5.95 -11.14 -4.10
N MET A 80 -7.21 -11.59 -4.05
CA MET A 80 -8.38 -10.73 -4.26
C MET A 80 -8.50 -9.59 -3.25
N SER A 81 -8.13 -9.82 -1.99
CA SER A 81 -8.20 -8.84 -0.90
C SER A 81 -6.96 -7.93 -0.85
N CYS A 82 -5.80 -8.45 -1.25
CA CYS A 82 -4.51 -7.77 -1.23
C CYS A 82 -4.37 -6.75 -2.37
N THR A 83 -4.71 -7.13 -3.61
CA THR A 83 -4.70 -6.21 -4.75
C THR A 83 -6.03 -5.51 -4.87
N LYS A 84 -6.27 -4.52 -4.00
CA LYS A 84 -7.47 -3.65 -4.08
C LYS A 84 -7.38 -2.62 -5.22
N GLY A 85 -6.79 -3.02 -6.35
CA GLY A 85 -6.61 -2.23 -7.57
C GLY A 85 -7.40 -2.87 -8.70
N LYS A 86 -8.46 -2.17 -9.12
CA LYS A 86 -9.34 -2.35 -10.30
C LYS A 86 -9.29 -3.72 -10.99
N LYS A 87 -10.44 -4.41 -10.97
CA LYS A 87 -10.81 -5.51 -11.89
C LYS A 87 -10.13 -5.35 -13.26
N ALA A 88 -9.10 -6.14 -13.53
CA ALA A 88 -8.80 -6.57 -14.89
C ALA A 88 -9.51 -7.92 -15.08
N LEU A 89 -10.84 -7.88 -15.15
CA LEU A 89 -11.64 -8.97 -15.70
C LEU A 89 -11.92 -8.57 -17.15
N THR A 90 -11.01 -8.94 -18.05
CA THR A 90 -11.37 -9.24 -19.43
C THR A 90 -10.95 -10.69 -19.64
N VAL A 91 -11.90 -11.59 -19.45
CA VAL A 91 -11.84 -12.95 -19.98
C VAL A 91 -13.01 -13.02 -20.93
N ASN A 92 -12.70 -13.28 -22.21
CA ASN A 92 -13.67 -13.41 -23.30
C ASN A 92 -14.50 -14.69 -23.12
#